data_AF-A0A672VA02-F1
#
_entry.id   AF-A0A672VA02-F1
#
_cell.length_a   1.000
_cell.length_b   1.000
_cell.length_c   1.000
_cell.angle_alpha   90.00
_cell.angle_beta   90.00
_cell.angle_gamma   90.00
#
_symmetry.space_group_name_H-M   'P 1'
#
loop_
_entity.id
_entity.type
_entity.pdbx_description
1 polymer ?
#
loop_
_entity_poly.entity_id
_entity_poly.type
_entity_poly.pdbx_seq_one_letter_code
_entity_poly.pdbx_strand_id
1 'polypeptide(L)'
;MPRYCLFGDTVNTASRMESTGLPYRIHVSQSTVDTLRSLNEGYEIVPRGKTELKGKGVEDTYWLVGKKGFLKPLPKPPEMKPGVLWSGHKNQEWHLFDKNSVVTHIKATQP
;
A
#
# COMPACT_ATOMS: atom_id res chain seq x y z
N MET A 1 27.42 -3.30 11.84
CA MET A 1 26.52 -2.40 12.59
C MET A 1 25.15 -3.08 12.71
N PRO A 2 24.54 -3.17 13.90
CA PRO A 2 23.26 -3.86 14.07
C PRO A 2 22.14 -3.12 13.32
N ARG A 3 21.27 -3.87 12.62
CA ARG A 3 20.06 -3.36 11.97
C ARG A 3 18.83 -3.97 12.62
N TYR A 4 17.89 -3.12 13.03
CA TYR A 4 16.61 -3.56 13.56
C TYR A 4 15.68 -3.93 12.39
N CYS A 5 15.05 -5.10 12.49
CA CYS A 5 14.08 -5.59 11.52
C CYS A 5 12.77 -5.91 12.24
N LEU A 6 11.64 -5.47 11.67
CA LEU A 6 10.30 -5.81 12.14
C LEU A 6 9.78 -7.02 11.35
N PHE A 7 9.07 -7.92 12.01
CA PHE A 7 8.54 -9.15 11.43
C PHE A 7 7.10 -9.38 11.87
N GLY A 8 6.33 -10.12 11.07
CA GLY A 8 4.96 -10.54 11.39
C GLY A 8 3.94 -10.29 10.27
N ASP A 9 2.71 -10.75 10.48
CA ASP A 9 1.64 -10.67 9.48
C ASP A 9 1.23 -9.24 9.13
N THR A 10 1.33 -8.31 10.08
CA THR A 10 1.01 -6.90 9.85
C THR A 10 1.97 -6.27 8.84
N VAL A 11 3.29 -6.49 8.97
CA VAL A 11 4.28 -5.96 8.02
C VAL A 11 4.18 -6.65 6.66
N ASN A 12 3.85 -7.94 6.64
CA ASN A 12 3.57 -8.68 5.41
C ASN A 12 2.33 -8.11 4.69
N THR A 13 1.23 -7.91 5.43
CA THR A 13 0.00 -7.33 4.87
C THR A 13 0.27 -5.94 4.33
N ALA A 14 0.93 -5.07 5.09
CA ALA A 14 1.29 -3.72 4.65
C ALA A 14 2.13 -3.73 3.35
N SER A 15 3.13 -4.59 3.27
CA SER A 15 3.94 -4.77 2.06
C SER A 15 3.10 -5.20 0.85
N ARG A 16 2.11 -6.09 1.04
CA ARG A 16 1.19 -6.49 -0.04
C ARG A 16 0.28 -5.35 -0.47
N MET A 17 -0.25 -4.58 0.49
CA MET A 17 -1.08 -3.42 0.20
C MET A 17 -0.34 -2.36 -0.60
N GLU A 18 0.94 -2.14 -0.30
CA GLU A 18 1.81 -1.25 -1.07
C GLU A 18 2.04 -1.78 -2.49
N SER A 19 2.42 -3.06 -2.62
CA SER A 19 2.71 -3.69 -3.92
C SER A 19 1.50 -3.73 -4.89
N THR A 20 0.28 -3.72 -4.35
CA THR A 20 -0.98 -3.71 -5.12
C THR A 20 -1.65 -2.34 -5.14
N GLY A 21 -0.97 -1.34 -4.57
CA GLY A 21 -1.38 0.05 -4.53
C GLY A 21 -1.29 0.74 -5.89
N LEU A 22 -1.79 1.97 -5.92
CA LEU A 22 -1.69 2.86 -7.07
C LEU A 22 -0.90 4.11 -6.67
N PRO A 23 -0.14 4.70 -7.60
CA PRO A 23 0.61 5.91 -7.32
C PRO A 23 -0.33 7.04 -6.90
N TYR A 24 0.14 7.88 -5.98
CA TYR A 24 -0.61 9.02 -5.43
C TYR A 24 -1.93 8.64 -4.73
N ARG A 25 -2.05 7.40 -4.25
CA ARG A 25 -3.19 6.95 -3.44
C ARG A 25 -2.72 6.21 -2.19
N ILE A 26 -3.49 6.32 -1.12
CA ILE A 26 -3.22 5.61 0.14
C ILE A 26 -4.13 4.39 0.21
N HIS A 27 -3.55 3.20 0.05
CA HIS A 27 -4.26 1.93 0.12
C HIS A 27 -4.42 1.49 1.58
N VAL A 28 -5.64 1.22 2.03
CA VAL A 28 -5.92 0.80 3.42
C VAL A 28 -6.78 -0.47 3.48
N SER A 29 -6.48 -1.33 4.45
CA SER A 29 -7.20 -2.59 4.72
C SER A 29 -8.50 -2.33 5.45
N GLN A 30 -9.39 -3.32 5.45
CA GLN A 30 -10.65 -3.27 6.19
C GLN A 30 -10.43 -2.91 7.67
N SER A 31 -9.50 -3.59 8.35
CA SER A 31 -9.21 -3.33 9.78
C SER A 31 -8.78 -1.89 10.06
N THR A 32 -8.05 -1.29 9.11
CA THR A 32 -7.66 0.12 9.21
C THR A 32 -8.87 1.04 9.03
N VAL A 33 -9.77 0.72 8.10
CA VAL A 33 -11.01 1.48 7.87
C VAL A 33 -11.91 1.45 9.10
N ASP A 34 -12.08 0.29 9.74
CA ASP A 34 -12.89 0.17 10.95
C ASP A 34 -12.34 1.05 12.08
N THR A 35 -11.02 1.07 12.23
CA THR A 35 -10.34 1.95 13.18
C THR A 35 -10.57 3.43 12.84
N LEU A 36 -10.37 3.84 11.58
CA LEU A 36 -10.56 5.23 11.15
C LEU A 36 -12.02 5.70 11.31
N ARG A 37 -12.99 4.81 11.08
CA ARG A 37 -14.41 5.10 11.30
C ARG A 37 -14.72 5.26 12.79
N SER A 38 -14.14 4.40 13.65
CA SER A 38 -14.28 4.51 15.10
C SER A 38 -13.75 5.82 15.68
N LEU A 39 -12.72 6.41 15.06
CA LEU A 39 -12.16 7.69 15.51
C LEU A 39 -13.08 8.89 15.21
N ASN A 40 -14.00 8.74 14.25
CA ASN A 40 -15.00 9.74 13.87
C ASN A 40 -14.43 11.15 13.55
N GLU A 41 -13.18 11.23 13.10
CA GLU A 41 -12.50 12.48 12.75
C GLU A 41 -12.76 12.98 11.31
N GLY A 42 -13.75 12.40 10.63
CA GLY A 42 -14.13 12.82 9.28
C GLY A 42 -13.17 12.37 8.18
N TYR A 43 -12.59 11.18 8.30
CA TYR A 43 -11.82 10.56 7.21
C TYR A 43 -12.72 10.18 6.03
N GLU A 44 -12.28 10.50 4.81
CA GLU A 44 -12.97 10.18 3.57
C GLU A 44 -12.34 8.95 2.94
N ILE A 45 -13.15 7.89 2.80
CA ILE A 45 -12.71 6.56 2.40
C ILE A 45 -13.58 6.09 1.23
N VAL A 46 -12.95 5.64 0.15
CA VAL A 46 -13.61 5.18 -1.06
C VAL A 46 -13.33 3.70 -1.28
N PRO A 47 -14.35 2.85 -1.56
CA PRO A 47 -14.11 1.45 -1.86
C PRO A 47 -13.29 1.29 -3.14
N ARG A 48 -12.24 0.47 -3.07
CA ARG A 48 -11.48 0.02 -4.25
C ARG A 48 -12.12 -1.23 -4.85
N GLY A 49 -12.62 -2.11 -3.98
CA GLY A 49 -13.14 -3.44 -4.32
C GLY A 49 -12.31 -4.55 -3.69
N LYS A 50 -12.53 -5.76 -4.17
CA LYS A 50 -11.89 -6.98 -3.66
C LYS A 50 -10.45 -7.10 -4.16
N THR A 51 -9.52 -7.37 -3.25
CA THR A 51 -8.09 -7.58 -3.54
C THR A 51 -7.66 -8.93 -2.99
N GLU A 52 -6.99 -9.73 -3.80
CA GLU A 52 -6.43 -11.00 -3.36
C GLU A 52 -5.11 -10.77 -2.60
N LEU A 53 -5.09 -11.16 -1.33
CA LEU A 53 -3.93 -11.10 -0.46
C LEU A 53 -3.48 -12.53 -0.12
N LYS A 54 -2.26 -12.87 -0.55
CA LYS A 54 -1.68 -14.20 -0.27
C LYS A 54 -1.67 -14.47 1.25
N GLY A 55 -2.31 -15.56 1.66
CA GLY A 55 -2.42 -15.99 3.06
C GLY A 55 -3.65 -15.47 3.82
N LYS A 56 -4.33 -14.43 3.31
CA LYS A 56 -5.62 -13.94 3.85
C LYS A 56 -6.81 -14.20 2.95
N GLY A 57 -6.58 -14.51 1.68
CA GLY A 57 -7.63 -14.66 0.68
C GLY A 57 -8.05 -13.33 0.09
N VAL A 58 -9.30 -13.24 -0.35
CA VAL A 58 -9.85 -12.04 -0.98
C VAL A 58 -10.47 -11.14 0.08
N GLU A 59 -9.91 -9.94 0.25
CA GLU A 59 -10.38 -8.95 1.23
C GLU A 59 -10.86 -7.68 0.51
N ASP A 60 -11.88 -7.02 1.05
CA ASP A 60 -12.31 -5.71 0.57
C ASP A 60 -11.32 -4.64 1.03
N THR A 61 -10.85 -3.83 0.08
CA THR A 61 -9.87 -2.77 0.36
C THR A 61 -10.34 -1.41 -0.12
N TYR A 62 -9.69 -0.37 0.41
CA TYR A 62 -10.19 0.99 0.29
C TYR A 62 -9.07 1.99 0.00
N TRP A 63 -9.44 3.12 -0.58
CA TRP A 63 -8.60 4.29 -0.73
C TRP A 63 -8.95 5.32 0.34
N LEU A 64 -7.95 5.76 1.10
CA LEU A 64 -8.08 6.95 1.93
C LEU A 64 -7.84 8.18 1.03
N VAL A 65 -8.88 8.99 0.81
CA VAL A 65 -8.84 10.12 -0.13
C VAL A 65 -8.72 11.48 0.55
N GLY A 66 -9.07 11.58 1.84
CA GLY A 66 -9.06 12.86 2.53
C GLY A 66 -9.42 12.77 4.00
N LYS A 67 -9.38 13.92 4.66
CA LYS A 67 -9.87 14.15 6.02
C LYS A 67 -10.55 15.51 6.04
N LYS A 68 -11.73 15.61 6.64
CA LYS A 68 -12.42 16.90 6.86
C LYS A 68 -11.49 17.86 7.61
N GLY A 69 -11.35 19.08 7.11
CA GLY A 69 -10.45 20.09 7.67
C GLY A 69 -9.01 20.01 7.17
N PHE A 70 -8.66 19.07 6.29
CA PHE A 70 -7.37 19.06 5.61
C PHE A 70 -7.43 19.97 4.37
N LEU A 71 -6.92 21.21 4.51
CA LEU A 71 -7.01 22.24 3.47
C LEU A 71 -5.84 22.25 2.48
N LYS A 72 -4.84 21.36 2.66
CA LYS A 72 -3.69 21.32 1.76
C LYS A 72 -4.09 20.62 0.46
N PRO A 73 -3.73 21.16 -0.72
CA PRO A 73 -4.03 20.52 -1.97
C PRO A 73 -3.28 19.18 -2.07
N LEU A 74 -4.03 18.10 -2.23
CA LEU A 74 -3.46 16.78 -2.51
C LEU A 74 -3.05 16.70 -3.99
N PRO A 75 -1.96 16.00 -4.32
CA PRO A 75 -1.63 15.72 -5.71
C PRO A 75 -2.79 14.97 -6.35
N LYS A 76 -3.27 15.46 -7.49
CA LYS A 76 -4.37 14.80 -8.20
C LYS A 76 -3.86 13.44 -8.70
N PRO A 77 -4.46 12.32 -8.29
CA PRO A 77 -4.04 11.02 -8.78
C PRO A 77 -4.27 10.95 -10.30
N PRO A 78 -3.40 10.25 -11.05
CA PRO A 78 -3.61 10.06 -12.48
C PRO A 78 -4.96 9.40 -12.76
N GLU A 79 -5.62 9.86 -13.81
CA GLU A 79 -6.94 9.38 -14.20
C GLU A 79 -6.84 7.92 -14.68
N MET A 80 -7.66 7.03 -14.11
CA MET A 80 -7.66 5.61 -14.48
C MET A 80 -8.46 5.46 -15.77
N LYS A 81 -7.79 5.14 -16.89
CA LYS A 81 -8.48 4.77 -18.13
C LYS A 81 -9.10 3.38 -17.95
N PRO A 82 -10.41 3.19 -18.15
CA PRO A 82 -11.03 1.86 -18.10
C PRO A 82 -10.39 0.96 -19.17
N GLY A 83 -9.87 -0.20 -18.75
CA GLY A 83 -9.18 -1.16 -19.62
C GLY A 83 -7.65 -1.15 -19.53
N VAL A 84 -7.03 -0.21 -18.82
CA VAL A 84 -5.60 -0.32 -18.48
C VAL A 84 -5.47 -1.25 -17.29
N LEU A 85 -5.05 -2.50 -17.55
CA LEU A 85 -4.54 -3.37 -16.50
C LEU A 85 -3.29 -2.70 -15.95
N TRP A 86 -3.37 -2.11 -14.74
CA TRP A 86 -2.19 -1.76 -13.97
C TRP A 86 -1.51 -3.08 -13.61
N SER A 87 -0.74 -3.59 -14.56
CA SER A 87 0.21 -4.66 -14.33
C SER A 87 1.18 -4.06 -13.35
N GLY A 88 1.08 -4.50 -12.09
CA GLY A 88 1.91 -4.01 -10.99
C GLY A 88 3.32 -3.80 -11.52
N HIS A 89 3.83 -2.57 -11.36
CA HIS A 89 5.18 -2.22 -11.76
C HIS A 89 6.10 -3.35 -11.27
N LYS A 90 6.58 -4.17 -12.22
CA LYS A 90 7.76 -4.99 -11.97
C LYS A 90 8.84 -4.00 -11.59
N ASN A 91 9.27 -4.05 -10.33
CA ASN A 91 10.48 -3.47 -9.78
C ASN A 91 11.00 -2.27 -10.59
N GLN A 92 10.43 -1.09 -10.38
CA GLN A 92 11.24 0.10 -10.57
C GLN A 92 12.11 0.24 -9.32
N GLU A 93 13.34 -0.24 -9.44
CA GLU A 93 14.42 0.06 -8.52
C GLU A 93 14.50 1.57 -8.33
N TRP A 94 14.19 2.05 -7.12
CA TRP A 94 14.55 3.40 -6.70
C TRP A 94 16.07 3.44 -6.48
N HIS A 95 16.83 3.58 -7.57
CA HIS A 95 18.26 3.89 -7.53
C HIS A 95 18.51 5.33 -7.11
N LEU A 96 18.00 5.75 -5.95
CA LEU A 96 18.37 7.03 -5.35
C LEU A 96 17.94 7.00 -3.89
N PHE A 97 18.71 6.32 -3.04
CA PHE A 97 19.12 6.80 -1.72
C PHE A 97 20.27 5.88 -1.23
N ASP A 98 21.45 6.49 -1.16
CA ASP A 98 22.69 6.05 -0.55
C ASP A 98 23.33 4.71 -0.99
N LYS A 99 24.35 4.84 -1.85
CA LYS A 99 25.41 3.85 -2.03
C LYS A 99 26.25 3.79 -0.74
N ASN A 100 25.78 3.08 0.26
CA ASN A 100 26.63 2.34 1.18
C ASN A 100 25.83 1.39 2.08
N SER A 101 26.17 0.11 1.98
CA SER A 101 25.94 -0.96 2.97
C SER A 101 24.75 -1.92 2.75
N VAL A 102 25.04 -2.95 1.93
CA VAL A 102 24.70 -4.37 2.11
C VAL A 102 23.27 -4.71 2.56
N VAL A 103 22.41 -5.07 1.59
CA VAL A 103 21.36 -6.08 1.79
C VAL A 103 21.40 -7.08 0.63
N THR A 104 21.74 -8.29 1.02
CA THR A 104 21.79 -9.56 0.32
C THR A 104 20.54 -9.83 -0.53
N HIS A 105 20.78 -10.24 -1.77
CA HIS A 105 19.79 -10.89 -2.64
C HIS A 105 19.32 -12.20 -1.99
N ILE A 106 18.03 -12.32 -1.70
CA ILE A 106 17.41 -13.64 -1.51
C ILE A 106 16.35 -13.81 -2.60
N LYS A 107 16.79 -14.40 -3.72
CA LYS A 107 15.89 -15.10 -4.64
C LYS A 107 15.39 -16.33 -3.91
N ALA A 108 14.11 -16.34 -3.54
CA ALA A 108 13.44 -17.58 -3.16
C ALA A 108 13.02 -18.32 -4.44
N THR A 109 13.82 -19.32 -4.82
CA THR A 109 13.41 -20.38 -5.75
C THR A 109 12.35 -21.22 -5.03
N GLN A 110 11.22 -21.43 -5.69
CA GLN A 110 10.15 -22.32 -5.21
C GLN A 110 10.59 -23.79 -5.35
N PRO A 111 10.07 -24.72 -4.52
CA PRO A 111 10.13 -26.14 -4.81
C PRO A 111 9.27 -26.50 -6.04
#